data_AF-A0AC83-F1
#
_entry.id   AF-A0AC83-F1
#
_cell.length_a   1.000
_cell.length_b   1.000
_cell.length_c   1.000
_cell.angle_alpha   90.00
_cell.angle_beta   90.00
_cell.angle_gamma   90.00
#
_symmetry.space_group_name_H-M   'P 1'
#
loop_
_entity.id
_entity.type
_entity.pdbx_description
1 polymer ?
#
loop_
_entity_poly.entity_id
_entity_poly.type
_entity_poly.pdbx_seq_one_letter_code
_entity_poly.pdbx_strand_id
1 'polypeptide(L)'
;MRAPPGRCSFTLLWDSGGPYGRRVLMMAETSRPASGDHSGRSSSGGEPVGELVQRASQQLTELVRAEMRLAQAEMKEKGRRYGKGGGLFGGAGLAGFFTLQALIATAIAALAVPLPVWAAALIVTAVLGTVTGVLALTGKKEVTRAAPPAPEQTIDSVKADVAEIKESAKR
;
A
#
# COMPACT_ATOMS: atom_id res chain seq x y z
N MET A 1 62.26 -19.88 5.95
CA MET A 1 61.51 -20.55 4.88
C MET A 1 60.03 -20.25 5.06
N ARG A 2 59.39 -19.71 4.02
CA ARG A 2 58.01 -19.23 3.97
C ARG A 2 57.17 -20.33 3.30
N ALA A 3 56.04 -20.72 3.89
CA ALA A 3 55.04 -21.64 3.35
C ALA A 3 53.63 -21.23 3.87
N PRO A 4 52.55 -21.58 3.15
CA PRO A 4 51.54 -20.62 2.64
C PRO A 4 50.18 -20.62 3.40
N PRO A 5 49.19 -19.77 3.00
CA PRO A 5 48.07 -19.37 3.85
C PRO A 5 46.94 -20.40 3.89
N GLY A 6 46.53 -20.74 5.12
CA GLY A 6 45.37 -21.57 5.41
C GLY A 6 44.07 -20.81 5.21
N ARG A 7 43.42 -21.10 4.08
CA ARG A 7 42.01 -20.80 3.79
C ARG A 7 41.13 -21.18 4.98
N CYS A 8 40.41 -20.22 5.55
CA CYS A 8 39.16 -20.53 6.24
C CYS A 8 38.03 -20.37 5.22
N SER A 9 37.56 -21.52 4.75
CA SER A 9 36.44 -21.68 3.82
C SER A 9 35.21 -20.99 4.39
N PHE A 10 34.73 -19.97 3.70
CA PHE A 10 33.39 -19.40 3.90
C PHE A 10 32.39 -20.38 3.26
N THR A 11 32.18 -21.53 3.91
CA THR A 11 31.12 -22.44 3.50
C THR A 11 29.82 -21.83 3.97
N LEU A 12 29.19 -21.10 3.06
CA LEU A 12 27.77 -20.77 3.05
C LEU A 12 26.97 -22.07 3.19
N LEU A 13 26.78 -22.54 4.43
CA LEU A 13 25.75 -23.51 4.73
C LEU A 13 24.44 -22.74 4.76
N TRP A 14 23.80 -22.72 3.60
CA TRP A 14 22.43 -22.25 3.41
C TRP A 14 21.49 -23.18 4.18
N ASP A 15 21.32 -22.94 5.48
CA ASP A 15 20.38 -23.67 6.32
C ASP A 15 18.96 -23.19 6.04
N SER A 16 18.22 -24.06 5.36
CA SER A 16 16.82 -23.87 5.00
C SER A 16 15.95 -24.53 6.06
N GLY A 17 15.28 -23.71 6.87
CA GLY A 17 14.05 -24.12 7.56
C GLY A 17 14.15 -24.23 9.08
N GLY A 18 13.66 -23.20 9.78
CA GLY A 18 13.39 -23.26 11.20
C GLY A 18 12.54 -22.06 11.68
N PRO A 19 11.32 -22.25 12.20
CA PRO A 19 10.42 -21.17 12.60
C PRO A 19 10.67 -20.60 14.02
N TYR A 20 11.85 -20.80 14.60
CA TYR A 20 12.14 -20.39 15.98
C TYR A 20 13.46 -19.61 16.11
N GLY A 21 13.34 -18.35 16.50
CA GLY A 21 14.24 -17.69 17.46
C GLY A 21 15.71 -17.50 17.06
N ARG A 22 16.00 -16.41 16.33
CA ARG A 22 17.37 -15.92 16.15
C ARG A 22 17.76 -15.03 17.35
N ARG A 23 18.17 -15.62 18.48
CA ARG A 23 18.98 -14.94 19.51
C ARG A 23 20.45 -15.14 19.16
N VAL A 24 21.12 -14.08 18.74
CA VAL A 24 22.59 -14.06 18.74
C VAL A 24 23.03 -13.84 20.19
N LEU A 25 23.53 -14.92 20.80
CA LEU A 25 24.26 -14.89 22.07
C LEU A 25 25.54 -14.09 21.86
N MET A 26 25.80 -13.12 22.75
CA MET A 26 27.08 -12.42 22.87
C MET A 26 28.26 -13.41 22.93
N MET A 27 29.32 -13.14 22.16
CA MET A 27 30.68 -13.31 22.67
C MET A 27 31.33 -11.93 22.71
N ALA A 28 31.51 -11.44 23.93
CA ALA A 28 32.34 -10.30 24.22
C ALA A 28 33.81 -10.72 24.07
N GLU A 29 34.51 -10.12 23.11
CA GLU A 29 35.97 -10.16 23.05
C GLU A 29 36.49 -8.77 23.38
N THR A 30 36.83 -8.55 24.66
CA THR A 30 37.45 -7.32 25.14
C THR A 30 38.97 -7.42 24.99
N SER A 31 39.50 -6.91 23.88
CA SER A 31 40.91 -6.56 23.77
C SER A 31 41.14 -5.17 24.37
N ARG A 32 41.85 -5.10 25.50
CA ARG A 32 42.33 -3.84 26.11
C ARG A 32 43.59 -3.35 25.38
N PRO A 33 43.66 -2.08 24.91
CA PRO A 33 44.93 -1.40 24.74
C PRO A 33 45.24 -0.47 25.91
N ALA A 34 46.54 -0.32 26.14
CA ALA A 34 47.16 0.36 27.26
C ALA A 34 46.82 1.86 27.34
N SER A 35 46.80 2.30 28.60
CA SER A 35 46.81 3.67 29.09
C SER A 35 47.84 4.55 28.37
N GLY A 36 47.33 5.46 27.54
CA GLY A 36 48.03 6.66 27.09
C GLY A 36 47.52 7.86 27.89
N ASP A 37 48.43 8.44 28.68
CA ASP A 37 48.26 9.69 29.39
C ASP A 37 48.13 10.86 28.41
N HIS A 38 46.97 11.52 28.41
CA HIS A 38 46.73 12.80 27.75
C HIS A 38 46.05 13.76 28.72
N SER A 39 46.72 14.09 29.84
CA SER A 39 46.39 15.30 30.59
C SER A 39 47.08 16.52 29.97
N GLY A 40 46.44 17.10 28.95
CA GLY A 40 46.91 18.31 28.29
C GLY A 40 45.74 19.14 27.74
N ARG A 41 45.51 20.29 28.38
CA ARG A 41 44.60 21.41 28.03
C ARG A 41 43.12 21.30 28.40
N SER A 42 42.83 22.05 29.46
CA SER A 42 41.62 22.83 29.69
C SER A 42 41.02 23.47 28.42
N SER A 43 39.77 23.12 28.14
CA SER A 43 38.76 24.07 27.67
C SER A 43 37.43 23.73 28.34
N SER A 44 37.28 24.16 29.59
CA SER A 44 35.96 24.30 30.20
C SER A 44 35.35 25.58 29.65
N GLY A 45 34.24 25.45 28.93
CA GLY A 45 33.54 26.59 28.33
C GLY A 45 32.42 26.19 27.39
N GLY A 46 31.59 25.20 27.78
CA GLY A 46 30.36 24.77 27.10
C GLY A 46 30.59 24.16 25.70
N GLU A 47 30.13 22.94 25.46
CA GLU A 47 29.78 22.61 24.07
C GLU A 47 28.84 23.75 23.60
N PRO A 48 29.19 24.49 22.53
CA PRO A 48 28.36 25.60 22.12
C PRO A 48 26.99 25.02 21.84
N VAL A 49 25.95 25.60 22.44
CA VAL A 49 24.55 25.14 22.30
C VAL A 49 24.17 24.91 20.82
N GLY A 50 24.84 25.61 19.90
CA GLY A 50 24.76 25.39 18.46
C GLY A 50 25.16 23.98 17.97
N GLU A 51 26.16 23.31 18.56
CA GLU A 51 26.59 21.97 18.15
C GLU A 51 25.59 20.88 18.57
N LEU A 52 24.96 21.02 19.75
CA LEU A 52 23.89 20.14 20.21
C LEU A 52 22.62 20.31 19.36
N VAL A 53 22.26 21.55 19.03
CA VAL A 53 21.13 21.86 18.13
C VAL A 53 21.40 21.30 16.73
N GLN A 54 22.64 21.40 16.23
CA GLN A 54 23.00 20.89 14.91
C GLN A 54 22.95 19.36 14.86
N ARG A 55 23.42 18.65 15.91
CA ARG A 55 23.33 17.19 16.01
C ARG A 55 21.88 16.70 16.17
N ALA A 56 21.06 17.41 16.96
CA ALA A 56 19.63 17.08 17.11
C ALA A 56 18.87 17.29 15.79
N SER A 57 19.13 18.38 15.08
CA SER A 57 18.57 18.66 13.75
C SER A 57 18.97 17.58 12.73
N GLN A 58 20.22 17.12 12.76
CA GLN A 58 20.69 16.02 11.93
C GLN A 58 20.00 14.69 12.27
N GLN A 59 19.80 14.37 13.55
CA GLN A 59 19.09 13.15 13.97
C GLN A 59 17.61 13.17 13.57
N LEU A 60 16.94 14.31 13.73
CA LEU A 60 15.57 14.49 13.26
C LEU A 60 15.47 14.34 11.74
N THR A 61 16.44 14.89 11.01
CA THR A 61 16.51 14.75 9.55
C THR A 61 16.71 13.29 9.12
N GLU A 62 17.58 12.55 9.82
CA GLU A 62 17.78 11.11 9.56
C GLU A 62 16.55 10.27 9.92
N LEU A 63 15.85 10.59 11.01
CA LEU A 63 14.62 9.89 11.40
C LEU A 63 13.49 10.11 10.38
N VAL A 64 13.25 11.36 9.97
CA VAL A 64 12.27 11.69 8.94
C VAL A 64 12.60 10.96 7.64
N ARG A 65 13.88 10.94 7.25
CA ARG A 65 14.33 10.24 6.04
C ARG A 65 14.18 8.72 6.17
N ALA A 66 14.36 8.15 7.36
CA ALA A 66 14.11 6.73 7.64
C ALA A 66 12.61 6.40 7.56
N GLU A 67 11.74 7.21 8.16
CA GLU A 67 10.30 7.02 8.13
C GLU A 67 9.76 7.15 6.69
N MET A 68 10.28 8.10 5.91
CA MET A 68 9.95 8.20 4.48
C MET A 68 10.38 6.95 3.70
N ARG A 69 11.56 6.38 3.98
CA ARG A 69 12.02 5.14 3.33
C ARG A 69 11.15 3.95 3.73
N LEU A 70 10.74 3.88 4.98
CA LEU A 70 9.83 2.84 5.48
C LEU A 70 8.44 2.98 4.82
N ALA A 71 7.87 4.18 4.83
CA ALA A 71 6.59 4.48 4.20
C ALA A 71 6.63 4.18 2.69
N GLN A 72 7.71 4.51 2.00
CA GLN A 72 7.89 4.14 0.59
C GLN A 72 7.94 2.62 0.39
N ALA A 73 8.63 1.88 1.26
CA ALA A 73 8.67 0.42 1.19
C ALA A 73 7.27 -0.19 1.42
N GLU A 74 6.55 0.27 2.43
CA GLU A 74 5.20 -0.20 2.74
C GLU A 74 4.20 0.17 1.64
N MET A 75 4.25 1.39 1.11
CA MET A 75 3.40 1.83 0.00
C MET A 75 3.71 1.06 -1.28
N LYS A 76 4.97 0.70 -1.53
CA LYS A 76 5.34 -0.16 -2.67
C LYS A 76 4.79 -1.57 -2.51
N GLU A 77 4.84 -2.12 -1.30
CA GLU A 77 4.29 -3.45 -1.00
C GLU A 77 2.75 -3.47 -1.11
N LYS A 78 2.07 -2.49 -0.49
CA LYS A 78 0.63 -2.27 -0.64
C LYS A 78 0.27 -2.05 -2.11
N GLY A 79 0.96 -1.14 -2.79
CA GLY A 79 0.76 -0.83 -4.20
C GLY A 79 0.95 -2.03 -5.11
N ARG A 80 1.90 -2.93 -4.84
CA ARG A 80 2.08 -4.16 -5.62
C ARG A 80 0.93 -5.15 -5.41
N ARG A 81 0.40 -5.25 -4.18
CA ARG A 81 -0.76 -6.10 -3.87
C ARG A 81 -2.03 -5.57 -4.52
N TYR A 82 -2.29 -4.28 -4.37
CA TYR A 82 -3.42 -3.60 -5.02
C TYR A 82 -3.29 -3.58 -6.55
N GLY A 83 -2.08 -3.38 -7.09
CA GLY A 83 -1.83 -3.39 -8.53
C GLY A 83 -2.04 -4.76 -9.17
N LYS A 84 -1.59 -5.84 -8.52
CA LYS A 84 -1.91 -7.21 -8.98
C LYS A 84 -3.41 -7.49 -8.92
N GLY A 85 -4.06 -7.13 -7.81
CA GLY A 85 -5.51 -7.29 -7.67
C GLY A 85 -6.29 -6.50 -8.72
N GLY A 86 -5.98 -5.21 -8.89
CA GLY A 86 -6.59 -4.35 -9.89
C GLY A 86 -6.32 -4.80 -11.32
N GLY A 87 -5.11 -5.28 -11.63
CA GLY A 87 -4.78 -5.83 -12.94
C GLY A 87 -5.54 -7.12 -13.24
N LEU A 88 -5.64 -8.05 -12.28
CA LEU A 88 -6.41 -9.28 -12.44
C LEU A 88 -7.91 -9.00 -12.56
N PHE A 89 -8.47 -8.09 -11.75
CA PHE A 89 -9.87 -7.68 -11.87
C PHE A 89 -10.15 -6.96 -13.19
N GLY A 90 -9.23 -6.11 -13.65
CA GLY A 90 -9.33 -5.45 -14.95
C GLY A 90 -9.32 -6.46 -16.10
N GLY A 91 -8.36 -7.40 -16.08
CA GLY A 91 -8.27 -8.49 -17.05
C GLY A 91 -9.49 -9.41 -17.03
N ALA A 92 -9.96 -9.80 -15.84
CA ALA A 92 -11.17 -10.60 -15.66
C ALA A 92 -12.43 -9.86 -16.14
N GLY A 93 -12.50 -8.54 -15.93
CA GLY A 93 -13.59 -7.71 -16.44
C GLY A 93 -13.63 -7.70 -17.98
N LEU A 94 -12.50 -7.49 -18.64
CA LEU A 94 -12.41 -7.54 -20.10
C LEU A 94 -12.70 -8.93 -20.65
N ALA A 95 -12.08 -9.97 -20.08
CA ALA A 95 -12.33 -11.35 -20.48
C ALA A 95 -13.80 -11.72 -20.28
N GLY A 96 -14.39 -11.38 -19.13
CA GLY A 96 -15.80 -11.58 -18.83
C GLY A 96 -16.73 -10.84 -19.80
N PHE A 97 -16.38 -9.62 -20.22
CA PHE A 97 -17.13 -8.89 -21.24
C PHE A 97 -17.16 -9.62 -22.58
N PHE A 98 -16.01 -10.11 -23.05
CA PHE A 98 -15.95 -10.89 -24.29
C PHE A 98 -16.65 -12.25 -24.17
N THR A 99 -16.52 -12.93 -23.03
CA THR A 99 -17.26 -14.17 -22.75
C THR A 99 -18.77 -13.93 -22.78
N LEU A 100 -19.25 -12.82 -22.20
CA LEU A 100 -20.66 -12.47 -22.24
C LEU A 100 -21.13 -12.21 -23.69
N GLN A 101 -20.37 -11.47 -24.50
CA GLN A 101 -20.68 -11.26 -25.91
C GLN A 101 -20.73 -12.57 -26.70
N ALA A 102 -19.79 -13.48 -26.46
CA ALA A 102 -19.79 -14.81 -27.08
C ALA A 102 -21.03 -15.61 -26.68
N LEU A 103 -21.41 -15.60 -25.39
CA LEU A 103 -22.62 -16.27 -24.91
C LEU A 103 -23.90 -15.72 -25.54
N ILE A 104 -24.00 -14.39 -25.70
CA ILE A 104 -25.13 -13.75 -26.39
C ILE A 104 -25.20 -14.25 -27.84
N ALA A 105 -24.07 -14.25 -28.55
CA ALA A 105 -24.01 -14.75 -29.93
C ALA A 105 -24.38 -16.25 -30.01
N THR A 106 -23.90 -17.08 -29.08
CA THR A 106 -24.27 -18.50 -29.00
C THR A 106 -25.76 -18.68 -28.74
N ALA A 107 -26.36 -17.91 -27.84
CA ALA A 107 -27.79 -17.98 -27.56
C ALA A 107 -28.64 -17.60 -28.79
N ILE A 108 -28.25 -16.55 -29.51
CA ILE A 108 -28.91 -16.15 -30.76
C ILE A 108 -28.76 -17.26 -31.81
N ALA A 109 -27.56 -17.81 -32.00
CA ALA A 109 -27.32 -18.88 -32.97
C ALA A 109 -28.12 -20.15 -32.65
N ALA A 110 -28.22 -20.54 -31.37
CA ALA A 110 -29.00 -21.69 -30.94
C ALA A 110 -30.51 -21.49 -31.20
N LEU A 111 -31.04 -20.30 -30.92
CA LEU A 111 -32.45 -19.96 -31.19
C LEU A 111 -32.74 -19.76 -32.68
N ALA A 112 -31.74 -19.39 -33.47
CA ALA A 112 -31.87 -19.22 -34.91
C ALA A 112 -31.97 -20.56 -35.69
N VAL A 113 -31.84 -21.72 -35.02
CA VAL A 113 -32.07 -23.03 -35.66
C VAL A 113 -33.54 -23.20 -36.09
N PRO A 114 -34.54 -22.96 -35.21
CA PRO A 114 -35.95 -22.98 -35.61
C PRO A 114 -36.54 -21.62 -36.03
N LEU A 115 -35.87 -20.49 -35.77
CA LEU A 115 -36.39 -19.14 -35.97
C LEU A 115 -35.50 -18.30 -36.89
N PRO A 116 -36.02 -17.27 -37.57
CA PRO A 116 -35.16 -16.33 -38.28
C PRO A 116 -34.30 -15.53 -37.29
N VAL A 117 -33.07 -15.20 -37.71
CA VAL A 117 -32.04 -14.56 -36.87
C VAL A 117 -32.54 -13.27 -36.19
N TRP A 118 -33.36 -12.47 -36.89
CA TRP A 118 -33.90 -11.22 -36.33
C TRP A 118 -34.83 -11.48 -35.14
N ALA A 119 -35.65 -12.54 -35.18
CA ALA A 119 -36.57 -12.88 -34.09
C ALA A 119 -35.79 -13.45 -32.90
N ALA A 120 -34.82 -14.32 -33.16
CA ALA A 120 -33.92 -14.84 -32.12
C ALA A 120 -33.17 -13.72 -31.39
N ALA A 121 -32.62 -12.75 -32.13
CA ALA A 121 -31.93 -11.59 -31.56
C ALA A 121 -32.86 -10.76 -30.67
N LEU A 122 -34.08 -10.45 -31.12
CA LEU A 122 -35.05 -9.68 -30.32
C LEU A 122 -35.43 -10.39 -29.01
N ILE A 123 -35.63 -11.71 -29.03
CA ILE A 123 -35.95 -12.47 -27.81
C ILE A 123 -34.80 -12.39 -26.81
N VAL A 124 -33.56 -12.64 -27.26
CA VAL A 124 -32.38 -12.58 -26.38
C VAL A 124 -32.19 -11.17 -25.81
N THR A 125 -32.34 -10.13 -26.64
CA THR A 125 -32.26 -8.73 -26.19
C THR A 125 -33.35 -8.38 -25.19
N ALA A 126 -34.59 -8.84 -25.39
CA ALA A 126 -35.69 -8.57 -24.46
C ALA A 126 -35.44 -9.21 -23.07
N VAL A 127 -34.99 -10.47 -23.05
CA VAL A 127 -34.68 -11.20 -21.81
C VAL A 127 -33.53 -10.52 -21.07
N LEU A 128 -32.40 -10.28 -21.75
CA LEU A 128 -31.23 -9.64 -21.13
C LEU A 128 -31.51 -8.19 -20.74
N GLY A 129 -32.29 -7.46 -21.54
CA GLY A 129 -32.72 -6.10 -21.23
C GLY A 129 -33.57 -6.04 -19.97
N THR A 130 -34.45 -7.01 -19.77
CA THR A 130 -35.25 -7.12 -18.53
C THR A 130 -34.36 -7.38 -17.32
N VAL A 131 -33.46 -8.36 -17.41
CA VAL A 131 -32.50 -8.68 -16.33
C VAL A 131 -31.62 -7.47 -16.01
N THR A 132 -31.06 -6.82 -17.04
CA THR A 132 -30.23 -5.62 -16.91
C THR A 132 -31.02 -4.47 -16.29
N GLY A 133 -32.26 -4.27 -16.71
CA GLY A 133 -33.14 -3.24 -16.14
C GLY A 133 -33.39 -3.45 -14.65
N VAL A 134 -33.71 -4.68 -14.23
CA VAL A 134 -33.92 -5.01 -12.81
C VAL A 134 -32.64 -4.81 -11.99
N LEU A 135 -31.50 -5.29 -12.49
CA LEU A 135 -30.20 -5.11 -11.84
C LEU A 135 -29.83 -3.63 -11.73
N ALA A 136 -30.00 -2.85 -12.80
CA ALA A 136 -29.71 -1.42 -12.81
C ALA A 136 -30.61 -0.65 -11.84
N LEU A 137 -31.90 -0.96 -11.79
CA LEU A 137 -32.83 -0.33 -10.86
C LEU A 137 -32.52 -0.71 -9.40
N THR A 138 -32.16 -1.97 -9.13
CA THR A 138 -31.80 -2.43 -7.79
C THR A 138 -30.47 -1.83 -7.35
N GLY A 139 -29.45 -1.86 -8.21
CA GLY A 139 -28.16 -1.21 -7.96
C GLY A 139 -28.30 0.29 -7.72
N LYS A 140 -29.13 0.98 -8.51
CA LYS A 140 -29.43 2.40 -8.28
C LYS A 140 -30.09 2.62 -6.91
N LYS A 141 -31.02 1.77 -6.49
CA LYS A 141 -31.66 1.85 -5.17
C LYS A 141 -30.64 1.64 -4.04
N GLU A 142 -29.76 0.66 -4.17
CA GLU A 142 -28.73 0.40 -3.16
C GLU A 142 -27.69 1.52 -3.09
N VAL A 143 -27.23 2.03 -4.23
CA VAL A 143 -26.29 3.18 -4.26
C VAL A 143 -26.94 4.44 -3.68
N THR A 144 -28.19 4.73 -4.03
CA THR A 144 -28.89 5.91 -3.49
C THR A 144 -29.23 5.78 -2.00
N ARG A 145 -29.37 4.55 -1.47
CA ARG A 145 -29.55 4.29 -0.04
C ARG A 145 -28.24 4.33 0.74
N ALA A 146 -27.17 3.75 0.18
CA ALA A 146 -25.86 3.67 0.82
C ALA A 146 -25.06 4.98 0.72
N ALA A 147 -25.36 5.82 -0.26
CA ALA A 147 -24.80 7.16 -0.41
C ALA A 147 -25.92 8.21 -0.38
N PRO A 148 -26.36 8.66 0.81
CA PRO A 148 -27.05 9.94 0.90
C PRO A 148 -26.16 10.98 0.20
N PRO A 149 -26.68 11.76 -0.78
CA PRO A 149 -25.89 12.71 -1.55
C PRO A 149 -25.24 13.85 -0.73
N ALA A 150 -25.40 13.84 0.59
CA ALA A 150 -24.61 14.57 1.55
C ALA A 150 -24.72 13.90 2.92
N PRO A 151 -23.64 13.70 3.68
CA PRO A 151 -23.74 13.44 5.11
C PRO A 151 -24.22 14.75 5.75
N GLU A 152 -25.50 14.86 6.07
CA GLU A 152 -26.07 16.07 6.70
C GLU A 152 -25.25 16.49 7.93
N GLN A 153 -24.80 15.51 8.72
CA GLN A 153 -23.95 15.73 9.88
C GLN A 153 -22.57 16.34 9.54
N THR A 154 -21.96 15.96 8.41
CA THR A 154 -20.67 16.54 7.97
C THR A 154 -20.85 17.94 7.38
N ILE A 155 -21.99 18.18 6.72
CA ILE A 155 -22.31 19.53 6.25
C ILE A 155 -22.61 20.46 7.43
N ASP A 156 -23.31 19.97 8.45
CA ASP A 156 -23.67 20.76 9.62
C ASP A 156 -22.45 21.06 10.51
N SER A 157 -21.52 20.10 10.67
CA SER A 157 -20.25 20.35 11.37
C SER A 157 -19.39 21.37 10.63
N VAL A 158 -19.26 21.28 9.30
CA VAL A 158 -18.50 22.27 8.51
C VAL A 158 -19.16 23.65 8.54
N LYS A 159 -20.50 23.73 8.54
CA LYS A 159 -21.21 25.01 8.70
C LYS A 159 -20.99 25.63 10.08
N ALA A 160 -20.97 24.80 11.14
CA ALA A 160 -20.69 25.26 12.50
C ALA A 160 -19.25 25.79 12.61
N ASP A 161 -18.27 25.05 12.08
CA ASP A 161 -16.86 25.46 12.07
C ASP A 161 -16.65 26.78 11.32
N VAL A 162 -17.33 26.96 10.17
CA VAL A 162 -17.27 28.22 9.40
C VAL A 162 -17.96 29.37 10.13
N ALA A 163 -19.05 29.11 10.86
CA ALA A 163 -19.75 30.13 11.64
C ALA A 163 -18.87 30.62 12.80
N GLU A 164 -18.20 29.72 13.51
CA GLU A 164 -17.30 30.04 14.63
C GLU A 164 -16.07 30.84 14.17
N ILE A 165 -15.48 30.48 13.01
CA ILE A 165 -14.39 31.25 12.40
C ILE A 165 -14.87 32.66 12.01
N LYS A 166 -16.09 32.80 11.49
CA LYS A 166 -16.65 34.08 11.07
C LYS A 166 -17.00 34.99 12.26
N GLU A 167 -17.40 34.42 13.39
CA GLU A 167 -17.63 35.15 14.64
C GLU A 167 -16.30 35.60 15.27
N SER A 168 -15.30 34.73 15.27
CA SER A 168 -13.96 35.02 15.79
C SER A 168 -13.22 36.11 14.98
N ALA A 169 -13.46 36.20 13.67
CA ALA A 169 -12.88 37.22 12.80
C ALA A 169 -13.56 38.60 12.90
N LYS A 170 -14.73 38.69 13.55
CA LYS A 170 -15.51 39.93 13.68
C LYS A 170 -15.29 40.63 15.03
N ARG A 171 -14.46 40.05 15.91
CA ARG A 171 -14.17 40.55 17.25
C ARG A 171 -12.83 41.26 17.33
#